data_AF-A0A536WXR3-F1
#
_entry.id   AF-A0A536WXR3-F1
#
_cell.length_a   1.000
_cell.length_b   1.000
_cell.length_c   1.000
_cell.angle_alpha   90.00
_cell.angle_beta   90.00
_cell.angle_gamma   90.00
#
_symmetry.space_group_name_H-M   'P 1'
#
loop_
_entity.id
_entity.type
_entity.pdbx_description
1 polymer ?
#
loop_
_entity_poly.entity_id
_entity_poly.type
_entity_poly.pdbx_seq_one_letter_code
_entity_poly.pdbx_strand_id
1 'polypeptide(L)' 'MCARILQQCEYLQGGREPLAAFLGVQAAELDDWLAARSGPPRAVFERAMELILAEHDRRTAQEAAGVPKRRRSDRPAA' A
#
# COMPACT_ATOMS: atom_id res chain seq x y z
N MET A 1 -6.65 13.22 -7.09
CA MET A 1 -6.70 11.75 -6.88
C MET A 1 -5.36 11.17 -6.46
N CYS A 2 -4.22 11.55 -7.07
CA CYS A 2 -2.92 10.92 -6.80
C CYS A 2 -2.37 11.12 -5.38
N ALA A 3 -2.69 12.24 -4.72
CA ALA A 3 -2.22 12.53 -3.37
C ALA A 3 -2.61 11.45 -2.35
N ARG A 4 -3.80 10.84 -2.47
CA ARG A 4 -4.25 9.75 -1.57
C ARG A 4 -3.40 8.49 -1.69
N ILE A 5 -3.00 8.14 -2.92
CA ILE A 5 -2.13 6.99 -3.20
C ILE A 5 -0.77 7.23 -2.56
N LEU A 6 -0.18 8.42 -2.78
CA LEU A 6 1.11 8.76 -2.20
C LEU A 6 1.08 8.84 -0.67
N GLN A 7 0.01 9.37 -0.08
CA GLN A 7 -0.20 9.36 1.38
C GLN A 7 -0.28 7.94 1.94
N GLN A 8 -0.91 7.02 1.22
CA GLN A 8 -0.93 5.61 1.60
C GLN A 8 0.47 4.99 1.51
N CYS A 9 1.22 5.28 0.44
CA CYS A 9 2.61 4.83 0.32
C CYS A 9 3.50 5.40 1.42
N GLU A 10 3.28 6.64 1.85
CA GLU A 10 4.01 7.30 2.94
C GLU A 10 3.79 6.56 4.25
N TYR A 11 2.54 6.20 4.54
CA TYR A 11 2.19 5.37 5.68
C TYR A 11 2.85 3.98 5.61
N LEU A 12 2.83 3.33 4.44
CA LEU A 12 3.38 1.98 4.26
C LEU A 12 4.90 1.93 4.37
N GLN A 13 5.60 2.96 3.91
CA GLN A 13 7.06 3.04 3.98
C GLN A 13 7.59 3.55 5.34
N GLY A 14 6.69 3.93 6.26
CA GLY A 14 7.09 4.46 7.57
C GLY A 14 7.50 5.92 7.55
N GLY A 15 7.04 6.68 6.55
CA GLY A 15 7.24 8.11 6.46
C GLY A 15 7.69 8.59 5.08
N ARG A 16 7.93 9.90 5.03
CA ARG A 16 8.20 10.64 3.80
C ARG A 16 9.59 10.42 3.23
N GLU A 17 10.62 10.46 4.06
CA GLU A 17 12.00 10.24 3.63
C GLU A 17 12.21 8.83 3.04
N PRO A 18 11.74 7.74 3.69
CA PRO A 18 11.78 6.40 3.09
C PRO A 18 11.01 6.31 1.77
N LEU A 19 9.85 6.96 1.66
CA LEU A 19 9.09 6.98 0.42
C LEU A 19 9.83 7.71 -0.71
N ALA A 20 10.42 8.87 -0.42
CA ALA A 20 11.20 9.62 -1.40
C ALA A 20 12.41 8.81 -1.90
N ALA A 21 13.12 8.14 -0.98
CA ALA A 21 14.22 7.24 -1.32
C ALA A 21 13.76 6.05 -2.17
N PHE A 22 12.61 5.44 -1.83
CA PHE A 22 12.03 4.33 -2.58
C PHE A 22 11.63 4.72 -4.02
N LEU A 23 11.03 5.91 -4.16
CA LEU A 23 10.61 6.44 -5.46
C LEU A 23 11.79 7.04 -6.26
N GLY A 24 12.94 7.29 -5.63
CA GLY A 24 14.11 7.91 -6.25
C GLY A 24 13.89 9.39 -6.59
N VAL A 25 13.13 10.10 -5.76
CA VAL A 25 12.71 11.49 -5.99
C VAL A 25 13.14 12.38 -4.82
N GLN A 26 13.19 13.70 -5.05
CA GLN A 26 13.50 14.63 -3.97
C GLN A 26 12.30 14.79 -3.01
N ALA A 27 12.57 14.93 -1.71
CA ALA A 27 11.53 15.12 -0.70
C ALA A 27 10.65 16.35 -0.97
N ALA A 28 11.24 17.44 -1.48
CA ALA A 28 10.49 18.65 -1.83
C ALA A 28 9.48 18.41 -2.97
N GLU A 29 9.83 17.60 -3.97
CA GLU A 29 8.91 17.27 -5.06
C GLU A 29 7.77 16.38 -4.56
N LEU A 30 8.10 15.42 -3.69
CA LEU A 30 7.10 14.57 -3.04
C LEU A 30 6.12 15.40 -2.19
N ASP A 31 6.59 16.44 -1.51
CA ASP A 31 5.75 17.35 -0.72
C ASP A 31 4.69 18.05 -1.56
N ASP A 32 5.07 18.51 -2.74
CA ASP A 32 4.15 19.19 -3.64
C ASP A 32 3.09 18.22 -4.20
N TRP A 33 3.46 16.96 -4.44
CA TRP A 33 2.52 15.93 -4.86
C TRP A 33 1.56 15.52 -3.74
N LEU A 34 2.07 15.39 -2.50
CA LEU A 34 1.27 15.08 -1.31
C LEU A 34 0.31 16.24 -0.96
N ALA A 35 0.75 17.48 -1.17
CA ALA A 35 -0.07 18.69 -1.01
C ALA A 35 -1.01 18.95 -2.19
N ALA A 36 -1.02 18.08 -3.20
CA ALA A 36 -1.79 18.23 -4.44
C ALA A 36 -1.55 19.56 -5.19
N ARG A 37 -0.38 20.19 -5.00
CA ARG A 37 0.05 21.38 -5.75
C ARG A 37 0.50 21.02 -7.16
N SER A 38 1.02 19.82 -7.34
CA SER A 38 1.41 19.25 -8.63
C SER A 38 1.17 17.73 -8.63
N GLY A 39 1.46 17.07 -9.76
CA GLY A 39 1.30 15.62 -9.90
C GLY A 39 2.65 14.94 -10.20
N PRO A 40 2.87 13.71 -9.71
CA PRO A 40 4.08 12.97 -10.03
C PRO A 40 4.12 12.62 -11.53
N PRO A 41 5.32 12.48 -12.11
CA PRO A 41 5.48 11.86 -13.42
C PRO A 41 4.87 10.45 -13.43
N ARG A 42 4.38 10.02 -14.60
CA ARG A 42 3.71 8.71 -14.76
C ARG A 42 4.53 7.54 -14.21
N ALA A 43 5.82 7.50 -14.49
CA ALA A 43 6.71 6.42 -14.02
C ALA A 43 6.80 6.34 -12.48
N VAL A 44 6.82 7.50 -11.80
CA VAL A 44 6.81 7.56 -10.33
C VAL A 44 5.47 7.10 -9.77
N PHE A 45 4.38 7.50 -10.43
CA PHE A 45 3.03 7.07 -10.06
C PHE A 45 2.84 5.56 -10.19
N GLU A 46 3.26 4.97 -11.31
CA GLU A 46 3.18 3.52 -11.54
C GLU A 46 3.94 2.74 -10.47
N ARG A 47 5.13 3.19 -10.10
CA ARG A 47 5.94 2.58 -9.03
C ARG A 47 5.30 2.72 -7.64
N ALA A 48 4.62 3.83 -7.37
CA ALA A 48 3.83 3.98 -6.15
C ALA A 48 2.63 3.03 -6.12
N MET A 49 1.98 2.76 -7.26
CA MET A 49 0.90 1.78 -7.32
C MET A 49 1.38 0.34 -7.10
N GLU A 50 2.53 -0.03 -7.67
CA GLU A 50 3.15 -1.35 -7.46
C GLU A 50 3.37 -1.63 -5.97
N LEU A 51 3.78 -0.62 -5.21
CA LEU A 51 3.94 -0.74 -3.76
C LEU A 51 2.62 -1.06 -3.05
N ILE A 52 1.53 -0.38 -3.41
CA ILE A 52 0.20 -0.64 -2.82
C ILE A 52 -0.27 -2.06 -3.17
N LEU A 53 -0.10 -2.48 -4.42
CA LEU A 53 -0.49 -3.81 -4.88
C LEU A 53 0.31 -4.90 -4.16
N ALA A 54 1.63 -4.75 -4.06
CA ALA A 54 2.50 -5.70 -3.36
C ALA A 54 2.13 -5.83 -1.87
N GLU A 55 1.77 -4.73 -1.22
CA GLU A 55 1.31 -4.75 0.17
C GLU A 55 -0.06 -5.43 0.31
N HIS A 56 -0.98 -5.19 -0.62
CA HIS A 56 -2.27 -5.88 -0.64
C HIS A 56 -2.08 -7.39 -0.80
N ASP A 57 -1.24 -7.82 -1.75
CA ASP A 57 -0.93 -9.24 -1.96
C ASP A 57 -0.30 -9.87 -0.70
N ARG A 58 0.62 -9.15 -0.05
CA ARG A 58 1.23 -9.58 1.21
C ARG A 58 0.18 -9.78 2.31
N ARG A 59 -0.77 -8.85 2.45
CA ARG A 59 -1.86 -8.95 3.44
C ARG A 59 -2.80 -10.11 3.13
N THR A 60 -3.23 -10.25 1.87
CA THR A 60 -4.09 -11.36 1.44
C THR A 60 -3.41 -12.71 1.65
N ALA A 61 -2.12 -12.83 1.37
CA ALA A 61 -1.36 -14.05 1.65
C ALA A 61 -1.30 -14.37 3.15
N GLN A 62 -1.13 -13.36 4.01
CA GLN A 62 -1.14 -13.52 5.47
C GLN A 62 -2.52 -13.95 6.00
N GLU A 63 -3.59 -13.37 5.46
CA GLU A 63 -4.96 -13.77 5.78
C GLU A 63 -5.25 -15.22 5.36
N ALA A 64 -4.78 -15.62 4.17
CA ALA A 64 -4.91 -17.00 3.68
C ALA A 64 -4.11 -18.00 4.53
N ALA A 65 -2.95 -17.60 5.05
CA ALA A 65 -2.09 -18.44 5.91
C ALA A 65 -2.61 -18.54 7.37
N GLY A 66 -3.51 -17.65 7.80
CA GLY A 66 -3.86 -17.44 9.21
C GLY A 66 -5.16 -18.08 9.72
N VAL A 67 -5.99 -18.74 8.90
CA VAL A 67 -7.26 -19.32 9.39
C VAL A 67 -7.49 -20.73 8.82
N PRO A 68 -7.39 -21.80 9.64
CA PRO A 68 -8.17 -22.99 9.35
C PRO A 68 -9.62 -22.58 9.56
N LYS A 69 -10.36 -22.41 8.46
CA LYS A 69 -11.80 -22.17 8.45
C LYS A 69 -12.45 -23.37 9.15
N ARG A 70 -12.57 -23.33 10.48
CA ARG A 70 -13.28 -24.34 11.27
C ARG A 70 -14.71 -24.36 10.73
N ARG A 71 -15.00 -25.35 9.87
CA ARG A 71 -16.36 -25.75 9.50
C ARG A 71 -17.08 -26.03 10.82
N ARG A 72 -17.85 -25.04 11.29
CA ARG A 72 -18.73 -25.20 12.43
C ARG A 72 -19.98 -25.92 11.93
N SER A 73 -20.24 -27.07 12.55
CA SER A 73 -21.53 -27.72 12.74
C SER A 73 -22.14 -28.45 11.53
N ASP A 74 -22.15 -29.79 11.56
CA ASP A 74 -23.36 -30.52 11.98
C ASP A 74 -22.98 -31.96 12.37
N ARG A 75 -23.18 -32.31 13.65
CA ARG A 75 -23.15 -33.70 14.12
C ARG A 75 -24.56 -33.96 14.63
N PRO A 76 -25.36 -34.83 13.99
CA PRO A 76 -26.64 -35.19 14.55
C PRO A 76 -26.39 -36.01 15.82
N ALA A 77 -26.99 -35.57 16.91
CA ALA A 77 -27.06 -36.33 18.15
C ALA A 77 -27.89 -37.60 17.89
N ALA A 78 -27.40 -38.73 18.41
CA ALA A 78 -28.08 -40.02 18.41
C ALA A 78 -29.21 -40.05 19.44
#